data_AF-A0A8S8XWU8-F1
#
_entry.id   AF-A0A8S8XWU8-F1
#
_cell.length_a   1.000
_cell.length_b   1.000
_cell.length_c   1.000
_cell.angle_alpha   90.00
_cell.angle_beta   90.00
_cell.angle_gamma   90.00
#
_symmetry.space_group_name_H-M   'P 1'
#
loop_
_entity.id
_entity.type
_entity.pdbx_description
1 polymer ?
#
loop_
_entity_poly.entity_id
_entity_poly.type
_entity_poly.pdbx_seq_one_letter_code
_entity_poly.pdbx_strand_id
1 'polypeptide(L)'
;MSEVNDHYLVVSRDLPSNMRIEDGSHWAWTDQTTTLTSDMHRGYVVADGWDEIHFTRGARISVNNNGPKLKLVTFSEDIYSRVSALKR
;
A
#
# COMPACT_ATOMS: atom_id res chain seq x y z
N MET A 1 -8.01 -17.79 0.61
CA MET A 1 -7.22 -17.83 1.86
C MET A 1 -5.71 -17.88 1.63
N SER A 2 -5.22 -18.27 0.44
CA SER A 2 -3.77 -18.27 0.12
C SER A 2 -3.19 -16.87 -0.07
N GLU A 3 -3.89 -16.00 -0.80
CA GLU A 3 -3.40 -14.68 -1.21
C GLU A 3 -3.16 -13.71 -0.04
N VAL A 4 -3.76 -13.96 1.12
CA VAL A 4 -3.61 -13.09 2.30
C VAL A 4 -2.16 -13.05 2.81
N ASN A 5 -1.37 -14.07 2.53
CA ASN A 5 -0.01 -14.19 3.08
C ASN A 5 1.05 -13.48 2.22
N ASP A 6 0.81 -13.35 0.92
CA ASP A 6 1.78 -12.90 -0.08
C ASP A 6 1.34 -11.64 -0.83
N HIS A 7 0.05 -11.39 -0.99
CA HIS A 7 -0.44 -10.19 -1.67
C HIS A 7 -0.50 -8.97 -0.74
N TYR A 8 -0.43 -7.79 -1.35
CA TYR A 8 -0.66 -6.51 -0.71
C TYR A 8 -1.53 -5.63 -1.60
N LEU A 9 -2.18 -4.66 -0.97
CA LEU A 9 -3.06 -3.71 -1.66
C LEU A 9 -2.28 -2.46 -2.05
N VAL A 10 -2.31 -2.13 -3.34
CA VAL A 10 -1.79 -0.89 -3.89
C VAL A 10 -2.97 0.00 -4.24
N VAL A 11 -2.92 1.29 -3.89
CA VAL A 11 -3.94 2.28 -4.25
C VAL A 11 -3.26 3.57 -4.69
N SER A 12 -3.61 4.04 -5.88
CA SER A 12 -3.27 5.39 -6.34
C SER A 12 -4.31 6.38 -5.86
N ARG A 13 -3.89 7.35 -5.03
CA ARG A 13 -4.79 8.39 -4.50
C ARG A 13 -4.92 9.59 -5.41
N ASP A 14 -4.05 9.73 -6.40
CA ASP A 14 -3.94 10.90 -7.28
C ASP A 14 -5.12 11.04 -8.26
N LEU A 15 -5.88 9.95 -8.47
CA LEU A 15 -7.09 9.99 -9.29
C LEU A 15 -8.28 10.53 -8.48
N PRO A 16 -8.98 11.57 -8.99
CA PRO A 16 -10.27 12.01 -8.45
C PRO A 16 -11.25 10.84 -8.31
N SER A 17 -12.11 10.86 -7.29
CA SER A 17 -12.97 9.72 -6.97
C SER A 17 -13.88 9.29 -8.13
N ASN A 18 -14.27 10.21 -9.02
CA ASN A 18 -15.07 9.93 -10.21
C ASN A 18 -14.27 9.34 -11.38
N MET A 19 -12.94 9.39 -11.32
CA MET A 19 -12.02 8.79 -12.29
C MET A 19 -11.46 7.44 -11.82
N ARG A 20 -11.85 7.00 -10.62
CA ARG A 20 -11.50 5.69 -10.09
C ARG A 20 -12.44 4.64 -10.69
N ILE A 21 -12.03 4.06 -11.80
CA ILE A 21 -12.79 3.01 -12.51
C ILE A 21 -12.61 1.67 -11.79
N GLU A 22 -13.63 0.82 -11.75
CA GLU A 22 -13.58 -0.53 -11.14
C GLU A 22 -12.64 -1.52 -11.85
N ASP A 23 -12.05 -1.12 -12.98
CA ASP A 23 -11.19 -1.94 -13.85
C ASP A 23 -9.80 -2.26 -13.26
N GLY A 24 -9.50 -1.78 -12.04
CA GLY A 24 -8.19 -1.98 -11.40
C GLY A 24 -7.10 -0.98 -11.85
N SER A 25 -7.47 0.06 -12.60
CA SER A 25 -6.52 1.13 -12.99
C SER A 25 -5.97 1.93 -11.81
N HIS A 26 -6.74 2.02 -10.71
CA HIS A 26 -6.41 2.84 -9.56
C HIS A 26 -6.05 2.04 -8.30
N TRP A 27 -6.31 0.73 -8.28
CA TRP A 27 -5.93 -0.16 -7.20
C TRP A 27 -5.61 -1.55 -7.73
N ALA A 28 -4.72 -2.27 -7.03
CA ALA A 28 -4.41 -3.66 -7.34
C ALA A 28 -4.18 -4.46 -6.06
N TRP A 29 -4.76 -5.65 -5.99
CA TRP A 29 -4.38 -6.68 -5.05
C TRP A 29 -3.36 -7.59 -5.73
N THR A 30 -2.09 -7.54 -5.30
CA THR A 30 -0.99 -8.17 -6.05
C THR A 30 0.12 -8.66 -5.14
N ASP A 31 0.82 -9.71 -5.57
CA ASP A 31 2.08 -10.20 -5.02
C ASP A 31 3.31 -9.67 -5.78
N GLN A 32 3.11 -8.95 -6.89
CA GLN A 32 4.18 -8.45 -7.73
C GLN A 32 4.81 -7.19 -7.13
N THR A 33 6.10 -6.94 -7.39
CA THR A 33 6.78 -5.73 -6.91
C THR A 33 6.24 -4.48 -7.61
N THR A 34 5.72 -3.54 -6.83
CA THR A 34 5.29 -2.22 -7.35
C THR A 34 6.50 -1.34 -7.53
N THR A 35 6.71 -0.88 -8.76
CA THR A 35 7.76 0.10 -9.08
C THR A 35 7.16 1.48 -9.19
N LEU A 36 7.65 2.42 -8.38
CA LEU A 36 7.41 3.84 -8.54
C LEU A 36 8.65 4.47 -9.19
N THR A 37 8.46 5.13 -10.33
CA THR A 37 9.53 5.86 -11.03
C THR A 37 9.23 7.34 -10.99
N SER A 38 10.22 8.15 -10.59
CA SER A 38 10.11 9.61 -10.66
C SER A 38 11.05 10.14 -11.72
N ASP A 39 10.51 10.41 -12.91
CA ASP A 39 11.27 10.81 -14.10
C ASP A 39 11.40 12.33 -14.25
N MET A 40 10.52 13.12 -13.62
CA MET A 40 10.46 14.57 -13.82
C MET A 40 10.66 15.42 -12.55
N HIS A 41 10.43 14.90 -11.34
CA HIS A 41 10.47 15.69 -10.12
C HIS A 41 11.30 15.06 -9.00
N ARG A 42 11.71 15.88 -8.03
CA ARG A 42 12.11 15.39 -6.71
C ARG A 42 10.85 15.02 -5.94
N GLY A 43 10.96 14.05 -5.04
CA GLY A 43 9.84 13.66 -4.22
C GLY A 43 10.30 13.04 -2.91
N TYR A 44 9.34 12.53 -2.16
CA TYR A 44 9.57 11.81 -0.93
C TYR A 44 8.58 10.66 -0.81
N VAL A 45 8.98 9.62 -0.08
CA VAL A 45 8.11 8.53 0.35
C VAL A 45 8.06 8.55 1.87
N VAL A 46 6.89 8.28 2.45
CA VAL A 46 6.71 8.20 3.90
C VAL A 46 6.28 6.78 4.25
N ALA A 47 7.20 5.98 4.81
CA ALA A 47 6.88 4.64 5.28
C ALA A 47 6.14 4.70 6.62
N ASP A 48 5.07 3.92 6.74
CA ASP A 48 4.17 3.84 7.91
C ASP A 48 3.57 5.19 8.38
N GLY A 49 3.77 6.27 7.62
CA GLY A 49 3.36 7.63 7.99
C GLY A 49 4.36 8.40 8.85
N TRP A 50 5.56 7.85 9.10
CA TRP A 50 6.56 8.47 9.98
C TRP A 50 7.92 8.68 9.29
N ASP A 51 8.43 7.66 8.59
CA ASP A 51 9.79 7.69 8.05
C ASP A 51 9.81 8.30 6.65
N GLU A 52 10.20 9.57 6.59
CA GLU A 52 10.29 10.33 5.34
C GLU A 52 11.66 10.15 4.65
N ILE A 53 11.62 9.65 3.41
CA ILE A 53 12.80 9.44 2.57
C ILE A 53 12.67 10.30 1.33
N HIS A 54 13.54 11.29 1.20
CA HIS A 54 13.63 12.14 0.01
C HIS A 54 14.42 11.46 -1.10
N PHE A 55 14.01 11.67 -2.35
CA PHE A 55 14.69 11.14 -3.52
C PHE A 55 14.79 12.18 -4.64
N THR A 56 15.79 12.00 -5.50
CA THR A 56 16.01 12.86 -6.67
C THR A 56 15.34 12.31 -7.92
N ARG A 57 15.24 13.15 -8.95
CA ARG A 57 14.84 12.74 -10.30
C ARG A 57 15.65 11.53 -10.77
N GLY A 58 14.99 10.58 -11.42
CA GLY A 58 15.56 9.32 -11.89
C GLY A 58 15.55 8.22 -10.83
N ALA A 59 15.05 8.49 -9.61
CA ALA A 59 14.92 7.46 -8.59
C ALA A 59 13.84 6.44 -8.95
N ARG A 60 14.12 5.20 -8.54
CA ARG A 60 13.23 4.06 -8.64
C ARG A 60 13.00 3.50 -7.24
N ILE A 61 11.74 3.40 -6.84
CA ILE A 61 11.34 2.86 -5.53
C ILE A 61 10.61 1.55 -5.81
N SER A 62 11.04 0.49 -5.14
CA SER A 62 10.44 -0.84 -5.25
C SER A 62 9.77 -1.21 -3.94
N VAL A 63 8.47 -1.46 -4.00
CA VAL A 63 7.64 -1.86 -2.86
C VAL A 63 7.19 -3.29 -3.06
N ASN A 64 7.37 -4.15 -2.06
CA ASN A 64 6.94 -5.55 -2.08
C ASN A 64 6.74 -6.09 -0.65
N ASN A 65 6.21 -7.32 -0.56
CA ASN A 65 5.86 -7.98 0.70
C ASN A 65 6.97 -8.90 1.26
N ASN A 66 8.23 -8.69 0.85
CA ASN A 66 9.37 -9.51 1.27
C ASN A 66 9.92 -9.14 2.65
N GLY A 67 9.34 -8.12 3.30
CA GLY A 67 9.71 -7.71 4.65
C GLY A 67 9.34 -8.76 5.71
N PRO A 68 9.93 -8.67 6.91
CA PRO A 68 9.60 -9.55 8.01
C PRO A 68 8.12 -9.38 8.42
N LYS A 69 7.42 -10.49 8.63
CA LYS A 69 6.02 -10.46 9.08
C LYS A 69 5.97 -9.99 10.54
N LEU A 70 5.19 -8.95 10.80
CA LEU A 70 4.97 -8.42 12.15
C LEU A 70 4.12 -9.39 12.96
N LYS A 71 4.55 -9.72 14.18
CA LYS A 71 3.74 -10.45 15.16
C LYS A 71 3.01 -9.44 16.03
N LEU A 72 1.70 -9.32 15.82
CA LEU A 72 0.85 -8.48 16.66
C LEU A 72 0.65 -9.19 18.00
N VAL A 73 1.18 -8.60 19.08
CA VAL A 73 1.35 -9.32 20.35
C VAL A 73 0.03 -9.67 21.02
N THR A 74 -1.05 -8.92 20.79
CA THR A 74 -2.43 -9.34 21.12
C THR A 74 -3.37 -8.19 20.81
N PHE A 75 -4.42 -8.45 20.04
CA PHE A 75 -5.66 -7.67 20.12
C PHE A 75 -6.68 -8.53 20.87
N SER A 76 -7.48 -7.92 21.75
CA SER A 76 -8.58 -8.62 22.42
C SER A 76 -9.64 -9.16 21.45
N GLU A 77 -9.63 -8.63 20.22
CA GLU A 77 -10.56 -8.95 19.14
C GLU A 77 -9.78 -9.05 17.82
N ASP A 78 -10.20 -9.94 16.93
CA ASP A 78 -9.60 -9.99 15.59
C ASP A 78 -9.92 -8.72 14.78
N ILE A 79 -9.08 -8.41 13.78
CA ILE A 79 -9.23 -7.18 12.98
C ILE A 79 -10.55 -7.15 12.19
N TYR A 80 -11.08 -8.30 11.80
CA TYR A 80 -12.33 -8.40 11.05
C TYR A 80 -13.54 -8.07 11.92
N SER A 81 -13.56 -8.56 13.17
CA SER A 81 -14.54 -8.22 14.19
C SER A 81 -14.58 -6.71 14.40
N ARG A 82 -13.41 -6.10 14.62
CA ARG A 82 -13.29 -4.64 14.84
C ARG A 82 -13.75 -3.81 13.64
N VAL A 83 -13.37 -4.19 12.42
CA VAL A 83 -13.80 -3.48 11.20
C VAL A 83 -15.30 -3.66 10.92
N SER A 84 -15.87 -4.83 11.22
CA SER A 84 -17.30 -5.09 11.04
C SER A 84 -18.18 -4.26 11.99
N ALA A 85 -17.69 -4.01 13.21
CA ALA A 85 -18.35 -3.15 14.19
C ALA A 85 -18.29 -1.65 13.85
N LEU A 86 -17.39 -1.23 12.94
CA LEU A 86 -17.22 0.15 12.52
C LEU A 86 -18.20 0.62 11.43
N LYS A 87 -19.18 -0.22 11.01
CA LYS A 87 -20.23 0.20 10.06
C LYS A 87 -21.05 1.36 10.65
N ARG A 88 -20.89 2.54 10.07
CA ARG A 88 -21.68 3.75 10.28
C ARG A 88 -22.37 4.14 8.99
#